data_AF-A0A959T7L2-F1
#
_entry.id   AF-A0A959T7L2-F1
#
_cell.length_a   1.000
_cell.length_b   1.000
_cell.length_c   1.000
_cell.angle_alpha   90.00
_cell.angle_beta   90.00
_cell.angle_gamma   90.00
#
_symmetry.space_group_name_H-M   'P 1'
#
loop_
_entity.id
_entity.type
_entity.pdbx_description
1 polymer ?
#
loop_
_entity_poly.entity_id
_entity_poly.type
_entity_poly.pdbx_seq_one_letter_code
_entity_poly.pdbx_strand_id
1 'polypeptide(L)'
;KYKQYENGSEMLGKVTRWEPPHVLAYSWSEGTPDRISEVLFELSVQGSDVLLVLTHTRLPDRKELLGVAGGWHTHLDILAEHLHGRTSPGFWTTHAQVDKDYLERLA
;
A
#
# COMPACT_ATOMS: atom_id res chain seq x y z
N LYS A 1 -13.73 -7.70 11.11
CA LYS A 1 -13.38 -7.80 9.68
C LYS A 1 -12.14 -8.67 9.44
N TYR A 2 -11.03 -8.46 10.16
CA TYR A 2 -9.74 -9.11 9.82
C TYR A 2 -9.33 -10.32 10.68
N LYS A 3 -10.23 -10.85 11.52
CA LYS A 3 -9.92 -11.96 12.45
C LYS A 3 -9.38 -13.21 11.74
N GLN A 4 -9.85 -13.48 10.51
CA GLN A 4 -9.39 -14.62 9.72
C GLN A 4 -7.89 -14.57 9.35
N TYR A 5 -7.25 -13.41 9.48
CA TYR A 5 -5.83 -13.20 9.21
C TYR A 5 -4.99 -13.12 10.49
N GLU A 6 -5.52 -13.51 11.65
CA GLU A 6 -4.81 -13.40 12.94
C GLU A 6 -3.53 -14.23 12.99
N ASN A 7 -3.46 -15.32 12.21
CA ASN A 7 -2.29 -16.18 12.08
C ASN A 7 -1.43 -15.83 10.84
N GLY A 8 -1.65 -14.65 10.26
CA GLY A 8 -0.97 -14.19 9.06
C GLY A 8 -1.73 -14.49 7.77
N SER A 9 -1.24 -13.89 6.69
CA SER A 9 -1.66 -14.13 5.32
C SER A 9 -0.42 -14.12 4.45
N GLU A 10 -0.34 -15.02 3.50
CA GLU A 10 0.73 -15.05 2.51
C GLU A 10 0.21 -14.61 1.16
N MET A 11 1.06 -13.91 0.42
CA MET A 11 0.79 -13.49 -0.94
C MET A 11 2.08 -13.60 -1.74
N LEU A 12 2.00 -14.27 -2.88
CA LEU A 12 3.10 -14.36 -3.83
C LEU A 12 2.97 -13.26 -4.87
N GLY A 13 4.06 -12.52 -5.07
CA GLY A 13 4.21 -11.51 -6.11
C GLY A 13 5.45 -11.79 -6.97
N LYS A 14 5.42 -11.36 -8.23
CA LYS A 14 6.55 -11.40 -9.15
C LYS A 14 7.10 -9.99 -9.32
N VAL A 15 8.40 -9.81 -9.09
CA VAL A 15 9.09 -8.55 -9.42
C VAL A 15 9.04 -8.33 -10.93
N THR A 16 8.50 -7.17 -11.34
CA THR A 16 8.36 -6.77 -12.74
C THR A 16 9.37 -5.69 -13.14
N ARG A 17 9.81 -4.85 -12.20
CA ARG A 17 10.92 -3.91 -12.38
C ARG A 17 11.81 -3.84 -11.15
N TRP A 18 13.12 -3.73 -11.36
CA TRP A 18 14.13 -3.65 -10.32
C TRP A 18 15.27 -2.73 -10.77
N GLU A 19 15.21 -1.46 -10.37
CA GLU A 19 16.18 -0.42 -10.74
C GLU A 19 16.63 0.34 -9.47
N PRO A 20 17.40 -0.31 -8.58
CA PRO A 20 17.81 0.30 -7.33
C PRO A 20 18.73 1.52 -7.55
N PRO A 21 18.59 2.59 -6.74
CA PRO A 21 17.64 2.76 -5.63
C PRO A 21 16.28 3.37 -6.04
N HIS A 22 15.98 3.54 -7.32
CA HIS A 22 14.90 4.45 -7.78
C HIS A 22 13.55 3.77 -8.02
N VAL A 23 13.53 2.54 -8.54
CA VAL A 23 12.27 1.90 -8.94
C VAL A 23 12.18 0.45 -8.49
N LEU A 24 11.04 0.11 -7.91
CA LEU A 24 10.60 -1.26 -7.65
C LEU A 24 9.16 -1.41 -8.14
N ALA A 25 8.91 -2.40 -8.98
CA ALA A 25 7.55 -2.80 -9.33
C ALA A 25 7.36 -4.30 -9.19
N TYR A 26 6.16 -4.71 -8.77
CA TYR A 26 5.81 -6.11 -8.65
C TYR A 26 4.31 -6.34 -8.79
N SER A 27 3.97 -7.57 -9.19
CA SER A 27 2.59 -8.02 -9.29
C SER A 27 1.95 -8.23 -7.91
N TRP A 28 0.67 -7.91 -7.80
CA TRP A 28 -0.13 -8.09 -6.61
C TRP A 28 -1.33 -8.97 -6.91
N SER A 29 -1.53 -10.03 -6.13
CA SER A 29 -2.69 -10.92 -6.29
C SER A 29 -3.34 -11.16 -4.92
N GLU A 30 -4.59 -10.73 -4.75
CA GLU A 30 -5.34 -10.97 -3.51
C GLU A 30 -5.87 -12.43 -3.46
N GLY A 31 -4.98 -13.41 -3.64
CA GLY A 31 -5.32 -14.83 -3.57
C GLY A 31 -6.16 -15.36 -4.75
N THR A 32 -6.33 -14.58 -5.82
CA THR A 32 -6.97 -15.04 -7.07
C THR A 32 -5.95 -15.02 -8.21
N PRO A 33 -5.61 -16.17 -8.83
CA PRO A 33 -4.59 -16.23 -9.89
C PRO A 33 -4.93 -15.38 -11.11
N ASP A 34 -6.22 -15.12 -11.33
CA ASP A 34 -6.74 -14.52 -12.57
C ASP A 34 -6.84 -12.99 -12.50
N ARG A 35 -6.60 -12.40 -11.31
CA ARG A 35 -6.70 -10.95 -11.07
C ARG A 35 -5.39 -10.44 -10.51
N ILE A 36 -4.51 -10.05 -11.42
CA ILE A 36 -3.16 -9.56 -11.09
C ILE A 36 -3.10 -8.05 -11.30
N SER A 37 -3.09 -7.30 -10.21
CA SER A 37 -2.77 -5.87 -10.19
C SER A 37 -1.26 -5.65 -10.11
N GLU A 38 -0.80 -4.40 -10.16
CA GLU A 38 0.62 -4.06 -10.02
C GLU A 38 0.83 -2.84 -9.14
N VAL A 39 1.86 -2.97 -8.31
CA VAL A 39 2.32 -1.91 -7.41
C VAL A 39 3.67 -1.44 -7.91
N LEU A 40 3.81 -0.12 -8.06
CA LEU A 40 5.01 0.57 -8.49
C LEU A 40 5.40 1.57 -7.40
N PHE A 41 6.66 1.49 -6.97
CA PHE A 41 7.34 2.45 -6.11
C PHE A 41 8.37 3.21 -6.95
N GLU A 42 8.29 4.53 -6.91
CA GLU A 42 9.24 5.43 -7.56
C GLU A 42 9.81 6.40 -6.53
N LEU A 43 11.14 6.48 -6.45
CA LEU A 43 11.86 7.37 -5.56
C LEU A 43 12.59 8.43 -6.38
N SER A 44 12.41 9.69 -5.99
CA SER A 44 13.13 10.83 -6.57
C SER A 44 13.67 11.74 -5.48
N VAL A 45 14.88 12.25 -5.67
CA VAL A 45 15.50 13.20 -4.73
C VAL A 45 14.76 14.53 -4.80
N GLN A 46 14.41 15.07 -3.64
CA GLN A 46 13.78 16.37 -3.47
C GLN A 46 14.53 17.19 -2.42
N GLY A 47 15.62 17.83 -2.83
CA GLY A 47 16.49 18.57 -1.92
C GLY A 47 17.20 17.63 -0.95
N SER A 48 16.98 17.82 0.36
CA SER A 48 17.45 16.91 1.41
C SER A 48 16.56 15.69 1.63
N ASP A 49 15.39 15.66 1.00
CA ASP A 49 14.37 14.63 1.20
C ASP A 49 14.23 13.72 -0.04
N VAL A 50 13.38 12.70 0.07
CA VAL A 50 13.02 11.79 -1.04
C VAL A 50 11.51 11.82 -1.21
N LEU A 51 11.05 12.08 -2.43
CA LEU A 51 9.65 11.87 -2.81
C LEU A 51 9.46 10.40 -3.19
N LEU A 52 8.61 9.71 -2.43
CA LEU A 52 8.12 8.38 -2.75
C LEU A 52 6.74 8.50 -3.40
N VAL A 53 6.62 7.97 -4.61
CA VAL A 53 5.33 7.82 -5.31
C VAL A 53 4.98 6.34 -5.37
N LEU A 54 3.82 5.98 -4.81
CA LEU A 54 3.25 4.64 -4.90
C LEU A 54 2.04 4.67 -5.84
N THR A 55 2.10 3.88 -6.90
CA THR A 55 0.97 3.70 -7.83
C THR A 55 0.51 2.24 -7.82
N HIS A 56 -0.77 2.00 -7.52
CA HIS A 56 -1.40 0.69 -7.65
C HIS A 56 -2.37 0.70 -8.84
N THR A 57 -2.08 -0.07 -9.88
CA THR A 57 -2.85 -0.11 -11.13
C THR A 57 -3.49 -1.47 -11.40
N ARG A 58 -4.40 -1.51 -12.38
CA ARG A 58 -5.13 -2.71 -12.81
C ARG A 58 -6.00 -3.33 -11.71
N LEU A 59 -6.56 -2.48 -10.86
CA LEU A 59 -7.54 -2.88 -9.85
C LEU A 59 -8.87 -3.21 -10.57
N PRO A 60 -9.44 -4.41 -10.33
CA PRO A 60 -10.56 -4.93 -11.12
C PRO A 60 -11.90 -4.31 -10.73
N ASP A 61 -12.05 -3.85 -9.49
CA ASP A 61 -13.29 -3.26 -9.00
C ASP A 61 -13.06 -2.25 -7.87
N ARG A 62 -14.14 -1.53 -7.54
CA ARG A 62 -14.15 -0.50 -6.51
C ARG A 62 -13.86 -1.05 -5.10
N LYS A 63 -14.23 -2.30 -4.82
CA LYS A 63 -14.01 -2.91 -3.52
C LYS A 63 -12.51 -3.12 -3.29
N GLU A 64 -11.81 -3.64 -4.29
CA GLU A 64 -10.35 -3.78 -4.25
C GLU A 64 -9.68 -2.39 -4.19
N LEU A 65 -10.14 -1.42 -4.98
CA LEU A 65 -9.63 -0.05 -4.93
C LEU A 65 -9.71 0.57 -3.54
N LEU A 66 -10.86 0.48 -2.87
CA LEU A 66 -11.02 0.99 -1.50
C LEU A 66 -10.13 0.23 -0.49
N GLY A 67 -10.03 -1.10 -0.63
CA GLY A 67 -9.21 -1.93 0.23
C GLY A 67 -7.72 -1.57 0.17
N VAL A 68 -7.18 -1.47 -1.05
CA VAL A 68 -5.75 -1.14 -1.22
C VAL A 68 -5.44 0.31 -0.91
N ALA A 69 -6.38 1.24 -1.13
CA ALA A 69 -6.19 2.65 -0.80
C ALA A 69 -6.01 2.85 0.71
N GLY A 70 -6.90 2.27 1.53
CA GLY A 70 -6.81 2.35 2.99
C GLY A 70 -5.56 1.67 3.54
N GLY A 71 -5.23 0.49 3.02
CA GLY A 71 -4.03 -0.26 3.39
C GLY A 71 -2.75 0.51 3.09
N TRP A 72 -2.56 0.97 1.85
CA TRP A 72 -1.32 1.66 1.44
C TRP A 72 -1.11 2.97 2.19
N HIS A 73 -2.15 3.78 2.32
CA HIS A 73 -2.07 5.04 3.06
C HIS A 73 -1.65 4.78 4.51
N THR A 74 -2.24 3.79 5.18
CA THR A 74 -1.86 3.41 6.54
C THR A 74 -0.38 3.00 6.62
N HIS A 75 0.10 2.19 5.67
CA HIS A 75 1.51 1.79 5.62
C HIS A 75 2.46 2.98 5.39
N LEU A 76 2.07 3.94 4.54
CA LEU A 76 2.86 5.13 4.26
C LEU A 76 2.93 6.08 5.47
N ASP A 77 1.85 6.22 6.23
CA ASP A 77 1.86 6.99 7.49
C ASP A 77 2.82 6.36 8.52
N ILE A 78 2.74 5.03 8.70
CA ILE A 78 3.64 4.30 9.59
C ILE A 78 5.10 4.44 9.14
N LEU A 79 5.36 4.33 7.83
CA LEU A 79 6.69 4.50 7.25
C LEU A 79 7.23 5.92 7.52
N ALA A 80 6.40 6.94 7.33
CA ALA A 80 6.79 8.32 7.60
C ALA A 80 7.15 8.53 9.08
N GLU A 81 6.35 8.01 10.03
CA GLU A 81 6.67 8.08 11.45
C GLU A 81 7.98 7.35 11.78
N HIS A 82 8.18 6.16 11.21
CA HIS A 82 9.39 5.36 11.41
C HIS A 82 10.66 6.07 10.91
N LEU A 83 10.61 6.65 9.69
CA LEU A 83 11.75 7.37 9.10
C LEU A 83 12.10 8.64 9.89
N HIS A 84 11.13 9.24 10.59
CA HIS A 84 11.36 10.39 11.49
C HIS A 84 11.70 9.98 12.93
N GLY A 85 11.84 8.68 13.23
CA GLY A 85 12.14 8.20 14.58
C GLY A 85 11.01 8.43 15.60
N ARG A 86 9.77 8.54 15.13
CA ARG A 86 8.57 8.75 15.95
C ARG A 86 7.77 7.45 16.11
N THR A 87 6.93 7.41 17.15
CA THR A 87 6.03 6.27 17.37
C THR A 87 4.77 6.43 16.53
N SER A 88 4.53 5.48 15.62
CA SER A 88 3.27 5.44 14.88
C SER A 88 2.10 5.00 15.77
N PRO A 89 0.88 5.55 15.56
CA PRO A 89 -0.34 4.92 16.03
C PRO A 89 -0.44 3.46 15.55
N GLY A 90 -1.14 2.62 16.30
CA GLY A 90 -1.35 1.23 15.91
C GLY A 90 -2.10 1.12 14.58
N PHE A 91 -1.65 0.23 13.70
CA PHE A 91 -2.15 0.06 12.33
C PHE A 91 -3.68 0.14 12.20
N TRP A 92 -4.42 -0.62 13.01
CA TRP A 92 -5.88 -0.68 12.92
C TRP A 92 -6.59 0.63 13.29
N THR A 93 -5.95 1.46 14.12
CA THR A 93 -6.50 2.78 14.49
C THR A 93 -6.42 3.73 13.30
N THR A 94 -5.24 3.81 12.66
CA THR A 94 -5.03 4.61 11.45
C THR A 94 -5.89 4.10 10.30
N HIS A 95 -5.89 2.79 10.05
CA HIS A 95 -6.66 2.16 8.98
C HIS A 95 -8.16 2.42 9.10
N ALA A 96 -8.73 2.40 10.31
CA ALA A 96 -10.16 2.64 10.49
C ALA A 96 -10.55 4.07 10.12
N GLN A 97 -9.71 5.05 10.44
CA GLN A 97 -9.93 6.45 10.08
C GLN A 97 -9.80 6.64 8.56
N VAL A 98 -8.72 6.14 7.99
CA VAL A 98 -8.41 6.32 6.56
C VAL A 98 -9.42 5.59 5.66
N ASP A 99 -9.88 4.40 6.04
CA ASP A 99 -10.95 3.68 5.31
C ASP A 99 -12.21 4.54 5.17
N LYS A 100 -12.60 5.22 6.25
CA LYS A 100 -13.77 6.10 6.25
C LYS A 100 -13.58 7.28 5.30
N ASP A 101 -12.41 7.90 5.34
CA ASP A 101 -12.11 9.05 4.48
C ASP A 101 -12.12 8.68 2.98
N TYR A 102 -11.58 7.51 2.62
CA TYR A 102 -11.65 7.02 1.24
C TYR A 102 -13.06 6.62 0.81
N LEU A 103 -13.86 6.02 1.70
CA LEU A 103 -15.27 5.72 1.42
C LEU A 103 -16.06 6.98 1.09
N GLU A 104 -15.82 8.08 1.80
CA GLU A 104 -16.49 9.37 1.56
C GLU A 104 -15.98 10.06 0.27
N ARG A 105 -14.66 10.03 0.02
CA ARG A 105 -14.06 10.70 -1.15
C ARG A 105 -14.31 9.99 -2.47
N LEU A 106 -14.36 8.67 -2.44
CA LEU A 106 -14.55 7.82 -3.61
C LEU A 106 -15.99 7.30 -3.68
N ALA A 107 -16.90 7.89 -2.88
CA ALA A 107 -18.36 7.74 -2.93
C ALA A 107 -18.88 7.94 -4.35
#